data_AF-A0A812ITG8-F1
#
_entry.id   AF-A0A812ITG8-F1
#
_cell.length_a   1.000
_cell.length_b   1.000
_cell.length_c   1.000
_cell.angle_alpha   90.00
_cell.angle_beta   90.00
_cell.angle_gamma   90.00
#
_symmetry.space_group_name_H-M   'P 1'
#
loop_
_entity.id
_entity.type
_entity.pdbx_description
1 polymer ?
#
loop_
_entity_poly.entity_id
_entity_poly.type
_entity_poly.pdbx_seq_one_letter_code
_entity_poly.pdbx_strand_id
1 'polypeptide(L)'
;ARIVEIRQEVDRLLDRCTKTHKADSIPRLLQDKNVDPELKKKIQRLKTQERAALDAEDFEKAAEVKRAMEELLTHQDHAHQHDVPVGWTSSDIPLSEVARHNKPHDCWIAICGEVFDLTDFLKHHQEQRNSILAWAGRDATPMFDKIPGRFPSKQWMEYYMRPEFKTGKVGPEKPVDSIIMELRELHDELRRLEGPSKEEIEAVKTAVKVPGKTDAPTLSEESRFPKLAEISAGKDLPFFSRAEVAKHNTAEEPYMIIHNRVYNLKPLLGSHPGGDDILMSKAGTDCTKDFEVFEHSEKARVQRDRDMLVGQLVPAENTDWSESAAVQQVVGEETSEIGRYLKYKVTDVAVAALAWYLFKTFQNRKPLSQFTYSRALRHLHLIMAVGIFGAVGTAQAASYSEGQAKKQMLWWHKQTGILMLVALVFRVIFRMQSGIPPRFPGNKLVQMIETQSLRAFYAFALLLPVSGIANEYFLKWAPGSDKTGNAEDDCRNDRLAKQSIDAHKVLGKVLQYAWLPFHLGYTTLYHYSQGRGVVRKVSPFI
;
A
#
# COMPACT_ATOMS: atom_id res chain seq x y z
N ALA A 1 38.79 -10.83 3.78
CA ALA A 1 39.44 -9.59 3.31
C ALA A 1 38.54 -8.39 3.64
N ARG A 2 37.78 -7.83 2.68
CA ARG A 2 36.99 -6.59 2.81
C ARG A 2 36.20 -6.40 4.13
N ILE A 3 35.52 -7.44 4.62
CA ILE A 3 34.81 -7.44 5.92
C ILE A 3 35.72 -7.02 7.10
N VAL A 4 36.97 -7.50 7.15
CA VAL A 4 37.93 -7.20 8.23
C VAL A 4 38.45 -5.76 8.12
N GLU A 5 38.64 -5.29 6.88
CA GLU A 5 39.04 -3.91 6.56
C GLU A 5 37.97 -2.90 6.98
N ILE A 6 36.70 -3.15 6.63
CA ILE A 6 35.57 -2.29 7.03
C ILE A 6 35.43 -2.24 8.56
N ARG A 7 35.52 -3.39 9.24
CA ARG A 7 35.44 -3.44 10.72
C ARG A 7 36.53 -2.60 11.38
N GLN A 8 37.77 -2.69 10.88
CA GLN A 8 38.89 -1.86 11.36
C GLN A 8 38.67 -0.36 11.12
N GLU A 9 37.99 0.03 10.04
CA GLU A 9 37.70 1.44 9.77
C GLU A 9 36.55 1.97 10.64
N VAL A 10 35.49 1.18 10.86
CA VAL A 10 34.40 1.52 11.79
C VAL A 10 34.93 1.75 13.21
N ASP A 11 35.86 0.90 13.70
CA ASP A 11 36.49 1.07 15.01
C ASP A 11 37.32 2.38 15.09
N ARG A 12 38.05 2.74 14.02
CA ARG A 12 38.80 4.03 13.93
C ARG A 12 37.87 5.23 13.96
N LEU A 13 36.75 5.19 13.24
CA LEU A 13 35.78 6.29 13.18
C LEU A 13 35.04 6.47 14.52
N LEU A 14 34.73 5.38 15.23
CA LEU A 14 34.16 5.43 16.57
C LEU A 14 35.13 6.08 17.58
N ASP A 15 36.41 5.70 17.55
CA ASP A 15 37.47 6.32 18.37
C ASP A 15 37.73 7.80 17.99
N ARG A 16 37.48 8.18 16.73
CA ARG A 16 37.50 9.58 16.27
C ARG A 16 36.33 10.39 16.86
N CYS A 17 35.12 9.82 16.86
CA CYS A 17 33.90 10.43 17.41
C CYS A 17 33.93 10.59 18.95
N THR A 18 34.46 9.62 19.69
CA THR A 18 34.53 9.71 21.17
C THR A 18 35.50 10.79 21.66
N LYS A 19 36.46 11.20 20.81
CA LYS A 19 37.44 12.26 21.10
C LYS A 19 36.95 13.66 20.73
N THR A 20 36.01 13.80 19.81
CA THR A 20 35.45 15.11 19.42
C THR A 20 34.20 15.50 20.23
N HIS A 21 33.29 14.56 20.51
CA HIS A 21 32.00 14.85 21.16
C HIS A 21 32.03 14.68 22.69
N LYS A 22 32.65 15.65 23.38
CA LYS A 22 32.31 15.95 24.78
C LYS A 22 30.99 16.74 24.83
N ALA A 23 29.88 16.02 24.92
CA ALA A 23 28.55 16.60 25.13
C ALA A 23 27.72 15.74 26.07
N ASP A 24 27.10 16.38 27.05
CA ASP A 24 26.39 15.75 28.15
C ASP A 24 25.01 15.23 27.74
N SER A 25 24.68 14.02 28.20
CA SER A 25 23.31 13.50 28.11
C SER A 25 22.96 12.75 29.38
N ILE A 26 21.73 12.97 29.87
CA ILE A 26 21.25 12.41 31.15
C ILE A 26 21.43 10.88 31.24
N PRO A 27 21.22 10.07 30.17
CA PRO A 27 21.55 8.64 30.21
C PRO A 27 23.03 8.34 30.47
N ARG A 28 23.96 9.16 29.95
CA ARG A 28 25.40 9.02 30.21
C ARG A 28 25.77 9.48 31.62
N LEU A 29 25.23 10.60 32.12
CA LEU A 29 25.49 11.09 33.49
C LEU A 29 25.06 10.08 34.57
N LEU A 30 23.96 9.34 34.35
CA LEU A 30 23.55 8.26 35.23
C LEU A 30 24.50 7.05 35.18
N GLN A 31 25.18 6.81 34.05
CA GLN A 31 26.12 5.69 33.85
C GLN A 31 27.58 6.03 34.22
N ASP A 32 27.99 7.30 34.16
CA ASP A 32 29.36 7.74 34.49
C ASP A 32 29.68 7.49 35.97
N LYS A 33 30.82 6.86 36.25
CA LYS A 33 31.24 6.52 37.62
C LYS A 33 31.73 7.73 38.44
N ASN A 34 31.99 8.86 37.80
CA ASN A 34 32.58 10.05 38.44
C ASN A 34 31.54 11.07 38.95
N VAL A 35 30.25 10.90 38.64
CA VAL A 35 29.16 11.79 39.08
C VAL A 35 28.70 11.41 40.50
N ASP A 36 28.53 12.41 41.37
CA ASP A 36 28.14 12.28 42.77
C ASP A 36 26.94 11.32 43.00
N PRO A 37 27.10 10.27 43.83
CA PRO A 37 26.03 9.35 44.21
C PRO A 37 24.79 10.00 44.83
N GLU A 38 24.89 11.17 45.48
CA GLU A 38 23.74 11.87 46.05
C GLU A 38 22.96 12.62 44.96
N LEU A 39 23.64 13.38 44.10
CA LEU A 39 23.03 14.02 42.92
C LEU A 39 22.28 13.01 42.04
N LYS A 40 22.86 11.82 41.78
CA LYS A 40 22.18 10.74 41.03
C LYS A 40 20.86 10.30 41.68
N LYS A 41 20.83 10.12 43.00
CA LYS A 41 19.61 9.75 43.75
C LYS A 41 18.57 10.87 43.68
N LYS A 42 19.00 12.14 43.68
CA LYS A 42 18.12 13.32 43.58
C LYS A 42 17.45 13.40 42.21
N ILE A 43 18.23 13.27 41.12
CA ILE A 43 17.72 13.21 39.73
C ILE A 43 16.77 12.01 39.54
N GLN A 44 17.14 10.83 40.06
CA GLN A 44 16.31 9.63 39.91
C GLN A 44 14.96 9.76 40.66
N ARG A 45 14.93 10.42 41.82
CA ARG A 45 13.68 10.73 42.56
C ARG A 45 12.78 11.69 41.78
N LEU A 46 13.33 12.79 41.26
CA LEU A 46 12.56 13.76 40.47
C LEU A 46 11.97 13.10 39.23
N LYS A 47 12.74 12.28 38.51
CA LYS A 47 12.24 11.53 37.35
C LYS A 47 11.14 10.52 37.69
N THR A 48 11.07 10.03 38.94
CA THR A 48 9.94 9.23 39.43
C THR A 48 8.72 10.11 39.77
N GLN A 49 8.93 11.30 40.33
CA GLN A 49 7.86 12.26 40.65
C GLN A 49 7.23 12.89 39.39
N GLU A 50 8.04 13.21 38.38
CA GLU A 50 7.62 13.67 37.05
C GLU A 50 6.67 12.65 36.43
N ARG A 51 7.10 11.38 36.40
CA ARG A 51 6.29 10.27 35.89
C ARG A 51 5.01 10.07 36.70
N ALA A 52 5.06 10.10 38.02
CA ALA A 52 3.88 9.95 38.88
C ALA A 52 2.88 11.11 38.75
N ALA A 53 3.33 12.32 38.38
CA ALA A 53 2.47 13.44 38.07
C ALA A 53 1.81 13.27 36.68
N LEU A 54 2.57 12.84 35.67
CA LEU A 54 2.05 12.53 34.34
C LEU A 54 1.04 11.37 34.36
N ASP A 55 1.33 10.29 35.10
CA ASP A 55 0.44 9.14 35.29
C ASP A 55 -0.84 9.50 36.09
N ALA A 56 -0.93 10.72 36.65
CA ALA A 56 -2.06 11.26 37.40
C ALA A 56 -2.72 12.49 36.72
N GLU A 57 -2.33 12.83 35.48
CA GLU A 57 -2.77 14.02 34.72
C GLU A 57 -2.49 15.38 35.42
N ASP A 58 -1.57 15.39 36.39
CA ASP A 58 -1.14 16.55 37.18
C ASP A 58 -0.01 17.32 36.44
N PHE A 59 -0.37 17.94 35.31
CA PHE A 59 0.59 18.49 34.34
C PHE A 59 1.39 19.70 34.86
N GLU A 60 0.83 20.52 35.76
CA GLU A 60 1.54 21.67 36.33
C GLU A 60 2.72 21.19 37.21
N LYS A 61 2.46 20.20 38.05
CA LYS A 61 3.47 19.56 38.91
C LYS A 61 4.49 18.75 38.12
N ALA A 62 4.09 18.12 37.01
CA ALA A 62 5.04 17.52 36.09
C ALA A 62 6.04 18.57 35.54
N ALA A 63 5.54 19.75 35.16
CA ALA A 63 6.36 20.87 34.69
C ALA A 63 7.20 21.55 35.81
N GLU A 64 6.74 21.54 37.06
CA GLU A 64 7.55 21.95 38.22
C GLU A 64 8.70 20.96 38.49
N VAL A 65 8.41 19.66 38.51
CA VAL A 65 9.43 18.62 38.76
C VAL A 65 10.45 18.57 37.62
N LYS A 66 10.04 18.80 36.37
CA LYS A 66 10.96 18.96 35.23
C LYS A 66 11.90 20.15 35.43
N ARG A 67 11.37 21.33 35.76
CA ARG A 67 12.17 22.54 36.05
C ARG A 67 13.15 22.32 37.20
N ALA A 68 12.71 21.70 38.30
CA ALA A 68 13.57 21.36 39.44
C ALA A 68 14.65 20.30 39.10
N MET A 69 14.42 19.45 38.09
CA MET A 69 15.42 18.51 37.57
C MET A 69 16.43 19.20 36.64
N GLU A 70 15.98 20.19 35.86
CA GLU A 70 16.84 21.03 35.00
C GLU A 70 17.72 21.98 35.84
N GLU A 71 17.17 22.61 36.89
CA GLU A 71 17.89 23.49 37.84
C GLU A 71 19.06 22.78 38.55
N LEU A 72 18.89 21.50 38.90
CA LEU A 72 19.96 20.68 39.49
C LEU A 72 21.07 20.28 38.51
N LEU A 73 20.88 20.52 37.21
CA LEU A 73 21.87 20.31 36.16
C LEU A 73 22.58 21.62 35.76
N THR A 74 22.14 22.78 36.26
CA THR A 74 22.57 24.12 35.79
C THR A 74 23.08 25.05 36.91
N HIS A 75 23.93 24.54 37.81
CA HIS A 75 24.58 25.35 38.85
C HIS A 75 25.74 26.24 38.33
N GLN A 76 25.44 27.17 37.42
CA GLN A 76 26.07 28.51 37.31
C GLN A 76 25.43 29.34 36.18
N ASP A 77 24.32 30.04 36.48
CA ASP A 77 24.28 31.51 36.49
C ASP A 77 22.90 32.02 36.96
N HIS A 78 22.81 33.29 37.38
CA HIS A 78 21.67 33.81 38.14
C HIS A 78 20.67 34.66 37.35
N ALA A 79 19.40 34.25 37.48
CA ALA A 79 18.21 35.08 37.65
C ALA A 79 17.62 35.87 36.45
N HIS A 80 16.33 36.15 36.63
CA HIS A 80 15.44 37.02 35.84
C HIS A 80 14.94 36.54 34.46
N GLN A 81 13.70 36.01 34.53
CA GLN A 81 12.53 36.59 33.85
C GLN A 81 12.30 36.19 32.38
N HIS A 82 11.07 36.37 31.90
CA HIS A 82 10.57 35.85 30.62
C HIS A 82 11.34 36.41 29.41
N ASP A 83 12.31 35.65 28.89
CA ASP A 83 12.90 35.86 27.57
C ASP A 83 13.58 34.58 27.03
N VAL A 84 13.92 34.57 25.73
CA VAL A 84 14.32 33.38 24.96
C VAL A 84 15.73 32.85 25.35
N PRO A 85 15.97 31.52 25.36
CA PRO A 85 17.28 30.95 25.71
C PRO A 85 18.47 31.49 24.89
N VAL A 86 19.51 31.92 25.59
CA VAL A 86 20.70 32.56 25.02
C VAL A 86 21.49 31.58 24.14
N GLY A 87 21.65 31.94 22.86
CA GLY A 87 22.41 31.13 21.89
C GLY A 87 22.01 31.41 20.44
N TRP A 88 20.80 31.94 20.23
CA TRP A 88 20.33 32.46 18.95
C TRP A 88 20.07 33.97 19.08
N THR A 89 20.53 34.76 18.11
CA THR A 89 19.95 36.08 17.88
C THR A 89 18.49 35.91 17.44
N SER A 90 17.64 36.91 17.68
CA SER A 90 16.18 36.87 17.52
C SER A 90 15.66 36.84 16.07
N SER A 91 16.35 36.09 15.21
CA SER A 91 16.21 36.12 13.74
C SER A 91 16.15 34.76 13.05
N ASP A 92 16.62 33.65 13.66
CA ASP A 92 16.91 32.41 12.89
C ASP A 92 16.76 31.11 13.73
N ILE A 93 15.54 30.72 14.11
CA ILE A 93 15.23 29.45 14.82
C ILE A 93 15.01 28.32 13.79
N PRO A 94 15.79 27.21 13.79
CA PRO A 94 15.62 26.14 12.81
C PRO A 94 14.39 25.25 13.12
N LEU A 95 13.77 24.68 12.08
CA LEU A 95 12.62 23.77 12.22
C LEU A 95 12.93 22.53 13.07
N SER A 96 14.18 22.07 13.08
CA SER A 96 14.65 20.96 13.92
C SER A 96 14.74 21.29 15.43
N GLU A 97 14.70 22.57 15.81
CA GLU A 97 14.47 23.00 17.19
C GLU A 97 12.96 23.12 17.47
N VAL A 98 12.19 23.77 16.58
CA VAL A 98 10.71 23.87 16.67
C VAL A 98 10.08 22.47 16.86
N ALA A 99 10.58 21.46 16.16
CA ALA A 99 10.13 20.07 16.26
C ALA A 99 10.22 19.44 17.68
N ARG A 100 10.93 20.05 18.63
CA ARG A 100 11.01 19.60 20.03
C ARG A 100 9.81 20.10 20.85
N HIS A 101 9.31 21.29 20.55
CA HIS A 101 8.23 22.00 21.23
C HIS A 101 6.86 21.52 20.72
N ASN A 102 6.56 20.24 20.98
CA ASN A 102 5.43 19.49 20.42
C ASN A 102 4.44 18.95 21.48
N LYS A 103 4.26 19.66 22.61
CA LYS A 103 3.47 19.21 23.77
C LYS A 103 2.42 20.23 24.22
N PRO A 104 1.33 19.81 24.91
CA PRO A 104 0.27 20.73 25.38
C PRO A 104 0.66 21.78 26.42
N HIS A 105 1.91 21.75 26.90
CA HIS A 105 2.52 22.69 27.84
C HIS A 105 3.84 23.28 27.31
N ASP A 106 4.16 23.03 26.03
CA ASP A 106 5.40 23.40 25.35
C ASP A 106 5.16 23.25 23.84
N CYS A 107 4.48 24.23 23.23
CA CYS A 107 3.85 24.14 21.91
C CYS A 107 4.24 25.31 20.99
N TRP A 108 5.18 25.07 20.07
CA TRP A 108 5.57 26.04 19.05
C TRP A 108 5.11 25.60 17.66
N ILE A 109 4.79 26.57 16.79
CA ILE A 109 4.37 26.34 15.40
C ILE A 109 5.07 27.35 14.50
N ALA A 110 5.57 26.93 13.34
CA ALA A 110 6.04 27.84 12.30
C ALA A 110 4.93 28.18 11.30
N ILE A 111 4.76 29.46 10.97
CA ILE A 111 3.77 29.97 10.01
C ILE A 111 4.40 31.14 9.22
N CYS A 112 4.36 31.06 7.89
CA CYS A 112 4.89 32.06 6.96
C CYS A 112 6.37 32.44 7.20
N GLY A 113 7.17 31.46 7.66
CA GLY A 113 8.58 31.67 8.01
C GLY A 113 8.80 32.34 9.37
N GLU A 114 7.76 32.47 10.21
CA GLU A 114 7.84 33.01 11.57
C GLU A 114 7.42 31.96 12.60
N VAL A 115 8.08 31.93 13.76
CA VAL A 115 7.84 30.93 14.83
C VAL A 115 7.01 31.56 15.94
N PHE A 116 5.94 30.88 16.34
CA PHE A 116 5.00 31.31 17.36
C PHE A 116 4.97 30.33 18.52
N ASP A 117 5.00 30.84 19.75
CA ASP A 117 4.70 30.07 20.96
C ASP A 117 3.22 30.24 21.31
N LEU A 118 2.49 29.12 21.35
CA LEU A 118 1.06 29.10 21.65
C LEU A 118 0.75 28.43 23.00
N THR A 119 1.78 28.17 23.81
CA THR A 119 1.66 27.46 25.10
C THR A 119 0.68 28.12 26.06
N ASP A 120 0.67 29.45 26.17
CA ASP A 120 -0.30 30.19 26.99
C ASP A 120 -1.65 30.41 26.30
N PHE A 121 -1.69 30.40 24.96
CA PHE A 121 -2.94 30.44 24.20
C PHE A 121 -3.77 29.17 24.41
N LEU A 122 -3.12 28.00 24.41
CA LEU A 122 -3.74 26.69 24.66
C LEU A 122 -4.39 26.55 26.05
N LYS A 123 -3.97 27.34 27.04
CA LYS A 123 -4.55 27.35 28.40
C LYS A 123 -5.92 28.03 28.42
N HIS A 124 -6.09 29.08 27.62
CA HIS A 124 -7.27 29.94 27.62
C HIS A 124 -8.30 29.55 26.55
N HIS A 125 -7.87 28.95 25.43
CA HIS A 125 -8.73 28.57 24.30
C HIS A 125 -8.86 27.05 24.15
N GLN A 126 -9.54 26.42 25.11
CA GLN A 126 -9.71 24.97 25.16
C GLN A 126 -10.47 24.42 23.94
N GLU A 127 -11.38 25.20 23.37
CA GLU A 127 -12.15 24.87 22.16
C GLU A 127 -11.29 24.81 20.88
N GLN A 128 -10.15 25.50 20.84
CA GLN A 128 -9.20 25.49 19.73
C GLN A 128 -7.96 24.59 19.98
N ARG A 129 -7.80 24.11 21.22
CA ARG A 129 -6.62 23.36 21.71
C ARG A 129 -6.22 22.19 20.80
N ASN A 130 -7.19 21.38 20.36
CA ASN A 130 -6.93 20.20 19.55
C ASN A 130 -6.51 20.55 18.11
N SER A 131 -7.08 21.61 17.53
CA SER A 131 -6.76 22.09 16.19
C SER A 131 -5.35 22.66 16.08
N ILE A 132 -4.90 23.34 17.15
CA ILE A 132 -3.54 23.89 17.26
C ILE A 132 -2.53 22.76 17.53
N LEU A 133 -2.85 21.83 18.44
CA LEU A 133 -1.97 20.71 18.79
C LEU A 133 -1.70 19.74 17.63
N ALA A 134 -2.59 19.67 16.63
CA ALA A 134 -2.34 18.90 15.39
C ALA A 134 -1.10 19.38 14.62
N TRP A 135 -0.64 20.63 14.86
CA TRP A 135 0.50 21.27 14.20
C TRP A 135 1.64 21.61 15.16
N ALA A 136 1.57 21.19 16.42
CA ALA A 136 2.62 21.43 17.42
C ALA A 136 3.97 20.82 16.98
N GLY A 137 5.03 21.62 17.01
CA GLY A 137 6.36 21.28 16.53
C GLY A 137 6.45 21.10 15.01
N ARG A 138 5.61 21.77 14.22
CA ARG A 138 5.59 21.66 12.75
C ARG A 138 5.52 23.03 12.08
N ASP A 139 5.85 23.02 10.79
CA ASP A 139 5.50 24.11 9.88
C ASP A 139 4.06 23.95 9.38
N ALA A 140 3.22 24.91 9.75
CA ALA A 140 1.83 25.00 9.33
C ALA A 140 1.63 26.01 8.17
N THR A 141 2.68 26.66 7.65
CA THR A 141 2.61 27.49 6.43
C THR A 141 1.87 26.81 5.27
N PRO A 142 2.07 25.49 4.99
CA PRO A 142 1.32 24.78 3.95
C PRO A 142 -0.18 24.64 4.19
N MET A 143 -0.70 24.97 5.38
CA MET A 143 -2.14 25.06 5.67
C MET A 143 -2.72 26.41 5.20
N PHE A 144 -1.91 27.48 5.20
CA PHE A 144 -2.36 28.84 4.88
C PHE A 144 -2.19 29.21 3.41
N ASP A 145 -1.11 28.76 2.75
CA ASP A 145 -0.84 29.09 1.34
C ASP A 145 -1.77 28.39 0.32
N LYS A 146 -2.48 27.32 0.73
CA LYS A 146 -3.21 26.43 -0.21
C LYS A 146 -4.56 26.98 -0.73
N ILE A 147 -4.94 28.22 -0.44
CA ILE A 147 -6.23 28.80 -0.90
C ILE A 147 -6.06 30.17 -1.57
N PRO A 148 -5.76 30.22 -2.89
CA PRO A 148 -5.75 31.46 -3.64
C PRO A 148 -7.12 32.16 -3.61
N GLY A 149 -7.18 33.37 -3.04
CA GLY A 149 -8.33 34.26 -3.12
C GLY A 149 -9.45 34.03 -2.08
N ARG A 150 -9.26 33.20 -1.04
CA ARG A 150 -10.20 33.16 0.10
C ARG A 150 -9.51 32.75 1.41
N PHE A 151 -9.40 33.73 2.31
CA PHE A 151 -8.65 33.70 3.58
C PHE A 151 -7.10 33.62 3.44
N PRO A 152 -6.35 34.18 4.42
CA PRO A 152 -6.82 35.06 5.50
C PRO A 152 -7.20 36.46 4.99
N SER A 153 -8.08 37.16 5.70
CA SER A 153 -8.20 38.62 5.55
C SER A 153 -7.07 39.31 6.33
N LYS A 154 -6.76 40.58 6.02
CA LYS A 154 -5.81 41.37 6.84
C LYS A 154 -6.17 41.35 8.33
N GLN A 155 -7.47 41.54 8.62
CA GLN A 155 -8.02 41.50 9.98
C GLN A 155 -7.82 40.14 10.67
N TRP A 156 -7.83 39.03 9.94
CA TRP A 156 -7.55 37.72 10.54
C TRP A 156 -6.08 37.61 10.97
N MET A 157 -5.14 38.05 10.11
CA MET A 157 -3.73 38.05 10.49
C MET A 157 -3.45 39.04 11.63
N GLU A 158 -4.05 40.23 11.61
CA GLU A 158 -3.97 41.20 12.74
C GLU A 158 -4.54 40.64 14.05
N TYR A 159 -5.58 39.80 14.00
CA TYR A 159 -6.22 39.28 15.21
C TYR A 159 -5.46 38.09 15.84
N TYR A 160 -4.97 37.17 15.01
CA TYR A 160 -4.34 35.91 15.45
C TYR A 160 -2.80 35.92 15.44
N MET A 161 -2.15 36.66 14.52
CA MET A 161 -0.68 36.74 14.42
C MET A 161 -0.14 37.96 15.17
N ARG A 162 -0.54 38.07 16.45
CA ARG A 162 -0.14 39.20 17.30
C ARG A 162 1.36 39.18 17.61
N PRO A 163 2.02 40.34 17.78
CA PRO A 163 3.42 40.40 18.23
C PRO A 163 3.65 39.68 19.57
N GLU A 164 2.62 39.63 20.41
CA GLU A 164 2.57 38.98 21.73
C GLU A 164 2.94 37.48 21.71
N PHE A 165 2.70 36.76 20.61
CA PHE A 165 2.92 35.31 20.50
C PHE A 165 4.13 34.93 19.62
N LYS A 166 4.91 35.92 19.16
CA LYS A 166 5.93 35.74 18.11
C LYS A 166 7.34 35.60 18.71
N THR A 167 7.90 34.39 18.59
CA THR A 167 9.19 34.01 19.19
C THR A 167 10.39 34.30 18.28
N GLY A 168 10.23 34.25 16.96
CA GLY A 168 11.32 34.50 16.02
C GLY A 168 10.95 34.27 14.54
N LYS A 169 11.97 34.11 13.69
CA LYS A 169 11.82 33.63 12.30
C LYS A 169 12.49 32.28 12.11
N VAL A 170 12.15 31.59 11.03
CA VAL A 170 12.70 30.27 10.69
C VAL A 170 14.09 30.41 10.06
N GLY A 171 15.10 29.84 10.72
CA GLY A 171 16.51 29.87 10.32
C GLY A 171 17.01 28.59 9.62
N PRO A 172 18.24 28.62 9.07
CA PRO A 172 18.85 27.48 8.39
C PRO A 172 19.25 26.35 9.36
N GLU A 173 19.19 25.10 8.89
CA GLU A 173 19.60 23.94 9.68
C GLU A 173 21.11 23.86 9.88
N LYS A 174 21.53 23.29 11.02
CA LYS A 174 22.94 23.01 11.31
C LYS A 174 23.42 21.82 10.45
N PRO A 175 24.59 21.90 9.79
CA PRO A 175 25.10 20.82 8.95
C PRO A 175 25.37 19.55 9.77
N VAL A 176 25.06 18.39 9.20
CA VAL A 176 25.29 17.08 9.83
C VAL A 176 26.77 16.71 9.74
N ASP A 177 27.35 16.23 10.85
CA ASP A 177 28.75 15.79 10.90
C ASP A 177 29.05 14.69 9.87
N SER A 178 30.04 14.94 9.00
CA SER A 178 30.45 14.02 7.94
C SER A 178 30.85 12.63 8.46
N ILE A 179 31.43 12.56 9.67
CA ILE A 179 31.82 11.31 10.33
C ILE A 179 30.61 10.39 10.58
N ILE A 180 29.42 10.97 10.82
CA ILE A 180 28.18 10.20 11.07
C ILE A 180 27.65 9.60 9.76
N MET A 181 27.83 10.29 8.62
CA MET A 181 27.52 9.73 7.30
C MET A 181 28.50 8.62 6.91
N GLU A 182 29.79 8.85 7.11
CA GLU A 182 30.88 7.89 6.82
C GLU A 182 30.72 6.58 7.61
N LEU A 183 30.38 6.67 8.90
CA LEU A 183 30.02 5.51 9.75
C LEU A 183 28.79 4.74 9.24
N ARG A 184 27.77 5.44 8.76
CA ARG A 184 26.53 4.83 8.25
C ARG A 184 26.78 4.05 6.97
N GLU A 185 27.52 4.62 6.03
CA GLU A 185 27.83 3.98 4.74
C GLU A 185 28.68 2.72 4.91
N LEU A 186 29.70 2.75 5.78
CA LEU A 186 30.52 1.57 6.11
C LEU A 186 29.72 0.47 6.82
N HIS A 187 28.78 0.83 7.71
CA HIS A 187 27.89 -0.13 8.36
C HIS A 187 26.97 -0.83 7.34
N ASP A 188 26.43 -0.08 6.37
CA ASP A 188 25.58 -0.63 5.32
C ASP A 188 26.40 -1.41 4.25
N GLU A 189 27.70 -1.12 4.04
CA GLU A 189 28.59 -2.03 3.27
C GLU A 189 28.87 -3.34 4.03
N LEU A 190 29.14 -3.28 5.34
CA LEU A 190 29.38 -4.47 6.17
C LEU A 190 28.19 -5.43 6.15
N ARG A 191 26.97 -4.91 6.37
CA ARG A 191 25.72 -5.68 6.34
C ARG A 191 25.49 -6.38 4.98
N ARG A 192 25.84 -5.73 3.87
CA ARG A 192 25.75 -6.31 2.51
C ARG A 192 26.75 -7.46 2.26
N LEU A 193 27.87 -7.50 2.97
CA LEU A 193 28.92 -8.50 2.77
C LEU A 193 28.85 -9.70 3.74
N GLU A 194 28.37 -9.49 4.97
CA GLU A 194 28.20 -10.56 5.95
C GLU A 194 26.84 -11.28 5.79
N GLY A 195 25.84 -10.61 5.20
CA GLY A 195 24.47 -11.09 5.15
C GLY A 195 23.75 -10.99 6.51
N PRO A 196 22.48 -11.42 6.60
CA PRO A 196 21.75 -11.39 7.87
C PRO A 196 22.39 -12.37 8.87
N SER A 197 22.56 -11.92 10.12
CA SER A 197 23.13 -12.71 11.20
C SER A 197 22.30 -13.96 11.50
N LYS A 198 22.87 -14.93 12.24
CA LYS A 198 22.11 -16.10 12.70
C LYS A 198 21.00 -15.69 13.67
N GLU A 199 21.24 -14.69 14.52
CA GLU A 199 20.20 -14.10 15.36
C GLU A 199 19.13 -13.38 14.50
N GLU A 200 19.51 -12.64 13.46
CA GLU A 200 18.55 -11.98 12.55
C GLU A 200 17.71 -12.99 11.76
N ILE A 201 18.29 -14.12 11.34
CA ILE A 201 17.56 -15.22 10.67
C ILE A 201 16.55 -15.87 11.63
N GLU A 202 16.93 -16.11 12.90
CA GLU A 202 16.00 -16.66 13.91
C GLU A 202 14.97 -15.62 14.38
N ALA A 203 15.34 -14.34 14.41
CA ALA A 203 14.46 -13.21 14.65
C ALA A 203 13.44 -13.07 13.51
N VAL A 204 13.83 -13.22 12.23
CA VAL A 204 12.88 -13.20 11.10
C VAL A 204 11.93 -14.40 11.16
N LYS A 205 12.40 -15.61 11.49
CA LYS A 205 11.51 -16.78 11.72
C LYS A 205 10.48 -16.55 12.82
N THR A 206 10.82 -15.77 13.85
CA THR A 206 9.91 -15.49 14.99
C THR A 206 9.06 -14.23 14.76
N ALA A 207 9.58 -13.22 14.06
CA ALA A 207 8.90 -11.97 13.66
C ALA A 207 7.93 -12.13 12.48
N VAL A 208 7.75 -13.36 11.96
CA VAL A 208 6.51 -13.74 11.25
C VAL A 208 5.27 -13.55 12.17
N LYS A 209 5.46 -13.39 13.50
CA LYS A 209 4.57 -12.60 14.35
C LYS A 209 4.86 -11.09 14.22
N VAL A 210 4.17 -10.46 13.26
CA VAL A 210 3.97 -9.02 12.98
C VAL A 210 3.74 -8.20 14.28
N PRO A 211 4.33 -6.99 14.53
CA PRO A 211 4.07 -5.74 13.75
C PRO A 211 5.11 -4.58 13.66
N GLY A 212 5.05 -3.79 12.57
CA GLY A 212 5.48 -2.36 12.45
C GLY A 212 6.99 -2.06 12.29
N LYS A 213 7.46 -0.89 11.79
CA LYS A 213 6.81 0.29 11.13
C LYS A 213 7.91 1.22 10.51
N THR A 214 7.55 2.30 9.78
CA THR A 214 8.41 3.42 9.27
C THR A 214 9.47 3.08 8.20
N ASP A 215 10.00 3.94 7.31
CA ASP A 215 9.64 5.23 6.66
C ASP A 215 10.75 5.50 5.58
N ALA A 216 10.68 6.33 4.53
CA ALA A 216 9.72 7.17 3.78
C ALA A 216 10.39 7.44 2.37
N PRO A 217 9.96 8.33 1.43
CA PRO A 217 8.80 9.25 1.33
C PRO A 217 7.95 8.98 0.05
N THR A 218 7.26 10.00 -0.49
CA THR A 218 6.19 9.87 -1.51
C THR A 218 6.12 11.00 -2.56
N LEU A 219 5.34 10.77 -3.62
CA LEU A 219 4.75 11.81 -4.49
C LEU A 219 3.22 11.83 -4.31
N SER A 220 2.58 12.98 -4.52
CA SER A 220 1.36 13.35 -3.79
C SER A 220 0.04 12.74 -4.26
N GLU A 221 -0.84 12.45 -3.30
CA GLU A 221 -2.21 11.94 -3.50
C GLU A 221 -3.25 13.04 -3.84
N GLU A 222 -2.83 14.32 -3.82
CA GLU A 222 -3.71 15.51 -3.89
C GLU A 222 -4.51 15.68 -5.19
N SER A 223 -4.34 14.79 -6.17
CA SER A 223 -5.11 14.74 -7.42
C SER A 223 -6.35 13.85 -7.37
N ARG A 224 -6.62 13.14 -6.26
CA ARG A 224 -7.50 11.95 -6.29
C ARG A 224 -8.96 12.15 -5.84
N PHE A 225 -9.29 13.20 -5.08
CA PHE A 225 -10.63 13.36 -4.50
C PHE A 225 -11.20 14.78 -4.67
N PRO A 226 -12.50 14.94 -5.05
CA PRO A 226 -13.17 16.23 -5.07
C PRO A 226 -13.41 16.78 -3.65
N LYS A 227 -13.65 18.10 -3.54
CA LYS A 227 -13.69 18.81 -2.25
C LYS A 227 -15.01 18.57 -1.49
N LEU A 228 -14.91 18.25 -0.20
CA LEU A 228 -16.06 18.05 0.71
C LEU A 228 -17.06 19.23 0.78
N ALA A 229 -16.60 20.45 0.45
CA ALA A 229 -17.36 21.69 0.57
C ALA A 229 -18.67 21.74 -0.24
N GLU A 230 -18.86 20.84 -1.22
CA GLU A 230 -20.08 20.78 -2.05
C GLU A 230 -21.11 19.74 -1.56
N ILE A 231 -20.76 18.87 -0.61
CA ILE A 231 -21.63 17.78 -0.12
C ILE A 231 -22.19 18.09 1.28
N SER A 232 -21.35 18.55 2.21
CA SER A 232 -21.77 18.87 3.58
C SER A 232 -22.25 20.31 3.73
N ALA A 233 -23.51 20.57 3.40
CA ALA A 233 -24.16 21.87 3.57
C ALA A 233 -24.39 22.23 5.06
N GLY A 234 -23.35 22.73 5.73
CA GLY A 234 -23.46 23.43 7.02
C GLY A 234 -23.90 22.58 8.21
N LYS A 235 -23.51 21.29 8.26
CA LYS A 235 -23.67 20.45 9.45
C LYS A 235 -22.34 19.90 9.93
N ASP A 236 -22.05 20.09 11.20
CA ASP A 236 -20.97 19.38 11.89
C ASP A 236 -21.28 17.88 11.95
N LEU A 237 -20.29 17.05 11.64
CA LEU A 237 -20.41 15.60 11.67
C LEU A 237 -20.07 15.08 13.08
N PRO A 238 -20.91 14.23 13.69
CA PRO A 238 -20.64 13.67 15.01
C PRO A 238 -19.41 12.74 15.00
N PHE A 239 -18.72 12.68 16.13
CA PHE A 239 -17.64 11.73 16.38
C PHE A 239 -18.17 10.46 17.04
N PHE A 240 -17.59 9.31 16.67
CA PHE A 240 -17.88 7.99 17.23
C PHE A 240 -16.58 7.29 17.65
N SER A 241 -16.63 6.49 18.71
CA SER A 241 -15.58 5.51 19.03
C SER A 241 -15.80 4.18 18.30
N ARG A 242 -14.73 3.40 18.12
CA ARG A 242 -14.75 2.01 17.64
C ARG A 242 -15.62 1.13 18.56
N ALA A 243 -15.63 1.42 19.86
CA ALA A 243 -16.47 0.74 20.85
C ALA A 243 -17.97 1.07 20.71
N GLU A 244 -18.32 2.20 20.11
CA GLU A 244 -19.71 2.53 19.76
C GLU A 244 -20.10 1.94 18.41
N VAL A 245 -19.25 2.09 17.38
CA VAL A 245 -19.50 1.49 16.06
C VAL A 245 -19.69 -0.04 16.18
N ALA A 246 -18.93 -0.72 17.04
CA ALA A 246 -19.07 -2.16 17.29
C ALA A 246 -20.45 -2.60 17.85
N LYS A 247 -21.27 -1.69 18.39
CA LYS A 247 -22.64 -1.96 18.84
C LYS A 247 -23.63 -1.97 17.66
N HIS A 248 -23.32 -1.24 16.60
CA HIS A 248 -24.12 -1.10 15.38
C HIS A 248 -23.73 -2.19 14.36
N ASN A 249 -23.98 -3.45 14.74
CA ASN A 249 -23.66 -4.65 13.95
C ASN A 249 -24.91 -5.42 13.47
N THR A 250 -26.11 -4.87 13.67
CA THR A 250 -27.39 -5.50 13.33
C THR A 250 -27.88 -5.06 11.94
N ALA A 251 -28.82 -5.80 11.34
CA ALA A 251 -29.40 -5.41 10.05
C ALA A 251 -30.26 -4.13 10.10
N GLU A 252 -30.66 -3.68 11.30
CA GLU A 252 -31.40 -2.43 11.48
C GLU A 252 -30.48 -1.21 11.57
N GLU A 253 -29.27 -1.36 12.13
CA GLU A 253 -28.24 -0.33 12.20
C GLU A 253 -26.86 -0.92 11.87
N PRO A 254 -26.57 -1.21 10.58
CA PRO A 254 -25.30 -1.78 10.16
C PRO A 254 -24.28 -0.66 9.89
N TYR A 255 -23.44 -0.31 10.87
CA TYR A 255 -22.40 0.70 10.69
C TYR A 255 -21.06 0.08 10.25
N MET A 256 -20.21 0.86 9.59
CA MET A 256 -18.90 0.43 9.10
C MET A 256 -17.92 1.59 9.08
N ILE A 257 -16.66 1.35 9.45
CA ILE A 257 -15.58 2.36 9.38
C ILE A 257 -14.83 2.17 8.05
N ILE A 258 -14.69 3.24 7.27
CA ILE A 258 -13.84 3.29 6.07
C ILE A 258 -13.08 4.63 6.07
N HIS A 259 -11.74 4.59 6.04
CA HIS A 259 -10.86 5.78 6.11
C HIS A 259 -11.18 6.70 7.30
N ASN A 260 -11.34 6.12 8.49
CA ASN A 260 -11.70 6.82 9.74
C ASN A 260 -13.02 7.62 9.68
N ARG A 261 -13.90 7.34 8.70
CA ARG A 261 -15.27 7.85 8.65
C ARG A 261 -16.27 6.71 8.90
N VAL A 262 -17.40 7.04 9.49
CA VAL A 262 -18.45 6.07 9.88
C VAL A 262 -19.64 6.19 8.94
N TYR A 263 -20.01 5.07 8.33
CA TYR A 263 -21.09 4.97 7.36
C TYR A 263 -22.17 4.01 7.83
N ASN A 264 -23.43 4.33 7.55
CA ASN A 264 -24.58 3.46 7.76
C ASN A 264 -24.92 2.74 6.45
N LEU A 265 -24.79 1.41 6.44
CA LEU A 265 -24.96 0.57 5.25
C LEU A 265 -26.42 0.25 4.92
N LYS A 266 -27.40 0.70 5.73
CA LYS A 266 -28.83 0.41 5.53
C LYS A 266 -29.36 0.76 4.12
N PRO A 267 -28.91 1.83 3.43
CA PRO A 267 -29.28 2.09 2.03
C PRO A 267 -28.66 1.13 1.00
N LEU A 268 -27.60 0.41 1.36
CA LEU A 268 -26.82 -0.47 0.46
C LEU A 268 -27.26 -1.94 0.56
N LEU A 269 -27.93 -2.34 1.63
CA LEU A 269 -28.52 -3.68 1.76
C LEU A 269 -29.53 -3.93 0.62
N GLY A 270 -29.53 -5.13 0.06
CA GLY A 270 -30.34 -5.54 -1.09
C GLY A 270 -29.86 -5.03 -2.45
N SER A 271 -28.96 -4.03 -2.49
CA SER A 271 -28.42 -3.45 -3.74
C SER A 271 -26.94 -3.77 -3.99
N HIS A 272 -26.19 -4.20 -2.96
CA HIS A 272 -24.75 -4.44 -3.05
C HIS A 272 -24.37 -5.54 -4.09
N PRO A 273 -23.50 -5.24 -5.08
CA PRO A 273 -23.05 -6.23 -6.05
C PRO A 273 -22.35 -7.45 -5.44
N GLY A 274 -21.69 -7.31 -4.28
CA GLY A 274 -21.10 -8.44 -3.54
C GLY A 274 -22.11 -9.31 -2.78
N GLY A 275 -23.36 -8.86 -2.61
CA GLY A 275 -24.34 -9.45 -1.71
C GLY A 275 -24.22 -8.94 -0.28
N ASP A 276 -25.30 -9.08 0.48
CA ASP A 276 -25.45 -8.48 1.82
C ASP A 276 -24.65 -9.23 2.89
N ASP A 277 -24.44 -10.54 2.72
CA ASP A 277 -23.66 -11.39 3.64
C ASP A 277 -22.24 -10.83 3.87
N ILE A 278 -21.63 -10.23 2.84
CA ILE A 278 -20.30 -9.63 2.91
C ILE A 278 -20.31 -8.32 3.72
N LEU A 279 -21.39 -7.54 3.64
CA LEU A 279 -21.56 -6.33 4.43
C LEU A 279 -21.87 -6.67 5.89
N MET A 280 -22.80 -7.60 6.13
CA MET A 280 -23.25 -7.99 7.46
C MET A 280 -22.18 -8.76 8.25
N SER A 281 -21.36 -9.58 7.60
CA SER A 281 -20.19 -10.22 8.25
C SER A 281 -19.07 -9.26 8.65
N LYS A 282 -19.24 -7.97 8.34
CA LYS A 282 -18.28 -6.88 8.58
C LYS A 282 -18.89 -5.66 9.28
N ALA A 283 -20.19 -5.67 9.56
CA ALA A 283 -20.87 -4.61 10.30
C ALA A 283 -20.29 -4.46 11.71
N GLY A 284 -20.21 -3.22 12.19
CA GLY A 284 -19.55 -2.85 13.44
C GLY A 284 -18.00 -2.84 13.40
N THR A 285 -17.37 -3.04 12.25
CA THR A 285 -15.89 -3.15 12.14
C THR A 285 -15.25 -2.14 11.18
N ASP A 286 -13.91 -2.08 11.19
CA ASP A 286 -13.12 -1.28 10.26
C ASP A 286 -12.79 -2.09 9.01
N CYS A 287 -13.37 -1.66 7.90
CA CYS A 287 -13.38 -2.39 6.64
C CYS A 287 -12.63 -1.63 5.55
N THR A 288 -11.82 -0.64 5.92
CA THR A 288 -11.02 0.14 4.97
C THR A 288 -10.12 -0.76 4.11
N LYS A 289 -9.56 -1.84 4.71
CA LYS A 289 -8.83 -2.89 3.98
C LYS A 289 -9.68 -3.58 2.92
N ASP A 290 -10.83 -4.12 3.32
CA ASP A 290 -11.72 -4.84 2.40
C ASP A 290 -12.22 -3.90 1.28
N PHE A 291 -12.60 -2.67 1.64
CA PHE A 291 -13.09 -1.66 0.70
C PHE A 291 -12.06 -1.28 -0.36
N GLU A 292 -10.78 -1.08 0.00
CA GLU A 292 -9.73 -0.76 -0.98
C GLU A 292 -9.31 -1.99 -1.81
N VAL A 293 -9.32 -3.20 -1.23
CA VAL A 293 -8.92 -4.45 -1.91
C VAL A 293 -9.82 -4.79 -3.11
N PHE A 294 -11.08 -4.32 -3.13
CA PHE A 294 -12.00 -4.55 -4.26
C PHE A 294 -12.02 -3.44 -5.32
N GLU A 295 -11.19 -2.40 -5.20
CA GLU A 295 -11.11 -1.25 -6.13
C GLU A 295 -12.49 -0.65 -6.50
N HIS A 296 -13.32 -0.36 -5.49
CA HIS A 296 -14.59 0.34 -5.69
C HIS A 296 -14.41 1.61 -6.54
N SER A 297 -15.28 1.78 -7.54
CA SER A 297 -15.21 2.89 -8.49
C SER A 297 -15.36 4.25 -7.81
N GLU A 298 -14.84 5.31 -8.43
CA GLU A 298 -14.99 6.67 -7.88
C GLU A 298 -16.46 7.07 -7.72
N LYS A 299 -17.33 6.55 -8.60
CA LYS A 299 -18.78 6.71 -8.50
C LYS A 299 -19.35 6.07 -7.23
N ALA A 300 -18.95 4.84 -6.89
CA ALA A 300 -19.34 4.17 -5.66
C ALA A 300 -18.78 4.87 -4.40
N ARG A 301 -17.59 5.50 -4.49
CA ARG A 301 -16.99 6.30 -3.41
C ARG A 301 -17.77 7.59 -3.15
N VAL A 302 -18.07 8.34 -4.21
CA VAL A 302 -18.90 9.56 -4.13
C VAL A 302 -20.31 9.25 -3.64
N GLN A 303 -20.92 8.15 -4.11
CA GLN A 303 -22.25 7.73 -3.64
C GLN A 303 -22.22 7.33 -2.15
N ARG A 304 -21.20 6.58 -1.70
CA ARG A 304 -20.99 6.24 -0.29
C ARG A 304 -20.88 7.50 0.59
N ASP A 305 -20.08 8.47 0.18
CA ASP A 305 -19.84 9.71 0.95
C ASP A 305 -21.06 10.64 0.97
N ARG A 306 -21.95 10.53 -0.03
CA ARG A 306 -23.20 11.29 -0.12
C ARG A 306 -24.34 10.65 0.66
N ASP A 307 -24.59 9.35 0.44
CA ASP A 307 -25.84 8.69 0.82
C ASP A 307 -25.74 7.91 2.15
N MET A 308 -24.52 7.63 2.63
CA MET A 308 -24.29 6.76 3.80
C MET A 308 -23.41 7.36 4.90
N LEU A 309 -22.76 8.50 4.70
CA LEU A 309 -21.87 9.11 5.70
C LEU A 309 -22.67 9.64 6.91
N VAL A 310 -22.38 9.11 8.11
CA VAL A 310 -23.06 9.51 9.37
C VAL A 310 -22.14 10.30 10.30
N GLY A 311 -20.84 10.04 10.29
CA GLY A 311 -19.90 10.76 11.15
C GLY A 311 -18.43 10.42 10.91
N GLN A 312 -17.58 10.82 11.84
CA GLN A 312 -16.14 10.56 11.83
C GLN A 312 -15.73 9.75 13.07
N LEU A 313 -14.60 9.06 13.00
CA LEU A 313 -14.04 8.38 14.15
C LEU A 313 -13.32 9.40 15.07
N VAL A 314 -13.34 9.17 16.39
CA VAL A 314 -12.58 10.01 17.34
C VAL A 314 -11.09 10.01 16.97
N PRO A 315 -10.41 11.18 16.90
CA PRO A 315 -9.03 11.26 16.39
C PRO A 315 -8.01 10.36 17.12
N ALA A 316 -8.24 10.04 18.39
CA ALA A 316 -7.39 9.13 19.18
C ALA A 316 -7.46 7.66 18.73
N GLU A 317 -8.50 7.25 17.99
CA GLU A 317 -8.69 5.89 17.47
C GLU A 317 -8.52 5.81 15.94
N ASN A 318 -8.15 6.92 15.30
CA ASN A 318 -7.84 6.95 13.87
C ASN A 318 -6.72 5.97 13.55
N THR A 319 -6.96 5.08 12.57
CA THR A 319 -5.89 4.26 11.99
C THR A 319 -5.24 5.06 10.87
N ASP A 320 -3.91 5.17 10.87
CA ASP A 320 -3.23 5.90 9.81
C ASP A 320 -3.16 5.03 8.54
N TRP A 321 -4.07 5.33 7.62
CA TRP A 321 -4.18 4.62 6.35
C TRP A 321 -3.14 5.06 5.33
N SER A 322 -2.45 6.20 5.54
CA SER A 322 -1.35 6.64 4.68
C SER A 322 -0.17 5.69 4.76
N GLU A 323 0.25 5.32 5.97
CA GLU A 323 1.28 4.32 6.23
C GLU A 323 0.86 2.93 5.72
N SER A 324 -0.43 2.58 5.87
CA SER A 324 -0.95 1.30 5.39
C SER A 324 -0.91 1.20 3.86
N ALA A 325 -1.25 2.28 3.15
CA ALA A 325 -1.16 2.36 1.69
C ALA A 325 0.30 2.41 1.21
N ALA A 326 1.16 3.18 1.88
CA ALA A 326 2.59 3.26 1.61
C ALA A 326 3.27 1.90 1.82
N VAL A 327 3.03 1.22 2.93
CA VAL A 327 3.51 -0.16 3.19
C VAL A 327 2.98 -1.12 2.13
N GLN A 328 1.71 -1.02 1.73
CA GLN A 328 1.15 -1.87 0.67
C GLN A 328 1.86 -1.64 -0.68
N GLN A 329 2.20 -0.39 -1.01
CA GLN A 329 2.88 -0.01 -2.24
C GLN A 329 4.38 -0.37 -2.22
N VAL A 330 5.07 -0.16 -1.09
CA VAL A 330 6.49 -0.53 -0.89
C VAL A 330 6.65 -2.05 -0.84
N VAL A 331 5.84 -2.79 -0.08
CA VAL A 331 5.86 -4.27 -0.07
C VAL A 331 5.42 -4.87 -1.41
N GLY A 332 4.76 -4.08 -2.27
CA GLY A 332 4.50 -4.44 -3.67
C GLY A 332 5.73 -4.45 -4.59
N GLU A 333 6.84 -3.84 -4.17
CA GLU A 333 8.05 -3.63 -4.99
C GLU A 333 9.35 -4.09 -4.28
N GLU A 334 9.43 -3.93 -2.96
CA GLU A 334 10.35 -4.62 -2.04
C GLU A 334 9.90 -6.08 -1.82
N THR A 335 9.85 -6.85 -2.92
CA THR A 335 10.09 -8.29 -2.79
C THR A 335 11.46 -8.45 -2.13
N SER A 336 11.56 -9.23 -1.05
CA SER A 336 12.82 -9.47 -0.32
C SER A 336 13.96 -9.90 -1.24
N GLU A 337 15.23 -9.87 -0.81
CA GLU A 337 16.35 -10.25 -1.68
C GLU A 337 16.19 -11.64 -2.32
N ILE A 338 15.54 -12.58 -1.61
CA ILE A 338 15.12 -13.89 -2.13
C ILE A 338 14.12 -13.73 -3.29
N GLY A 339 13.15 -12.83 -3.17
CA GLY A 339 12.18 -12.48 -4.21
C GLY A 339 12.78 -11.71 -5.39
N ARG A 340 13.72 -10.78 -5.16
CA ARG A 340 14.52 -10.15 -6.23
C ARG A 340 15.37 -11.20 -6.97
N TYR A 341 16.04 -12.10 -6.24
CA TYR A 341 16.79 -13.22 -6.81
C TYR A 341 15.88 -14.19 -7.59
N LEU A 342 14.69 -14.53 -7.08
CA LEU A 342 13.70 -15.32 -7.81
C LEU A 342 13.21 -14.60 -9.06
N LYS A 343 12.94 -13.30 -9.01
CA LYS A 343 12.53 -12.48 -10.17
C LYS A 343 13.60 -12.52 -11.26
N TYR A 344 14.87 -12.32 -10.89
CA TYR A 344 16.00 -12.45 -11.82
C TYR A 344 16.17 -13.87 -12.36
N LYS A 345 16.06 -14.91 -11.53
CA LYS A 345 16.15 -16.31 -11.99
C LYS A 345 14.97 -16.75 -12.85
N VAL A 346 13.77 -16.23 -12.60
CA VAL A 346 12.60 -16.43 -13.48
C VAL A 346 12.82 -15.73 -14.82
N THR A 347 13.41 -14.53 -14.86
CA THR A 347 13.80 -13.90 -16.14
C THR A 347 14.93 -14.64 -16.84
N ASP A 348 15.97 -15.10 -16.14
CA ASP A 348 17.06 -15.92 -16.70
C ASP A 348 16.50 -17.19 -17.35
N VAL A 349 15.64 -17.92 -16.62
CA VAL A 349 15.01 -19.17 -17.09
C VAL A 349 14.04 -18.90 -18.25
N ALA A 350 13.27 -17.81 -18.22
CA ALA A 350 12.38 -17.43 -19.31
C ALA A 350 13.16 -17.04 -20.58
N VAL A 351 14.24 -16.27 -20.44
CA VAL A 351 15.13 -15.90 -21.56
C VAL A 351 15.86 -17.13 -22.09
N ALA A 352 16.38 -18.01 -21.23
CA ALA A 352 17.01 -19.25 -21.64
C ALA A 352 16.03 -20.21 -22.34
N ALA A 353 14.79 -20.33 -21.84
CA ALA A 353 13.73 -21.13 -22.47
C ALA A 353 13.29 -20.54 -23.82
N LEU A 354 13.23 -19.21 -23.94
CA LEU A 354 12.94 -18.51 -25.20
C LEU A 354 14.08 -18.66 -26.21
N ALA A 355 15.33 -18.50 -25.79
CA ALA A 355 16.51 -18.70 -26.63
C ALA A 355 16.61 -20.16 -27.09
N TRP A 356 16.41 -21.12 -26.18
CA TRP A 356 16.31 -22.54 -26.50
C TRP A 356 15.18 -22.82 -27.49
N TYR A 357 14.00 -22.22 -27.29
CA TYR A 357 12.85 -22.35 -28.20
C TYR A 357 13.17 -21.83 -29.60
N LEU A 358 13.73 -20.62 -29.72
CA LEU A 358 14.12 -20.01 -30.99
C LEU A 358 15.20 -20.85 -31.69
N PHE A 359 16.20 -21.33 -30.95
CA PHE A 359 17.23 -22.24 -31.46
C PHE A 359 16.65 -23.57 -31.96
N LYS A 360 15.81 -24.24 -31.15
CA LYS A 360 15.17 -25.51 -31.52
C LYS A 360 14.27 -25.36 -32.74
N THR A 361 13.52 -24.27 -32.83
CA THR A 361 12.61 -24.00 -33.96
C THR A 361 13.37 -23.59 -35.22
N PHE A 362 14.49 -22.86 -35.11
CA PHE A 362 15.38 -22.56 -36.24
C PHE A 362 16.05 -23.83 -36.80
N GLN A 363 16.44 -24.78 -35.94
CA GLN A 363 17.01 -26.07 -36.35
C GLN A 363 15.99 -27.01 -37.02
N ASN A 364 14.71 -26.98 -36.61
CA ASN A 364 13.72 -27.97 -37.01
C ASN A 364 13.10 -27.73 -38.42
N ARG A 365 13.95 -27.44 -39.43
CA ARG A 365 13.54 -27.14 -40.81
C ARG A 365 13.11 -28.35 -41.64
N LYS A 366 13.04 -29.55 -41.05
CA LYS A 366 12.60 -30.79 -41.72
C LYS A 366 11.24 -30.61 -42.45
N PRO A 367 11.03 -31.26 -43.60
CA PRO A 367 9.75 -31.19 -44.32
C PRO A 367 8.60 -31.68 -43.43
N LEU A 368 7.43 -31.05 -43.56
CA LEU A 368 6.22 -31.48 -42.87
C LEU A 368 5.67 -32.75 -43.52
N SER A 369 5.06 -33.64 -42.74
CA SER A 369 4.28 -34.74 -43.31
C SER A 369 2.84 -34.28 -43.53
N GLN A 370 2.14 -34.93 -44.47
CA GLN A 370 0.71 -34.68 -44.74
C GLN A 370 -0.20 -34.83 -43.49
N PHE A 371 0.29 -35.43 -42.41
CA PHE A 371 -0.47 -35.65 -41.18
C PHE A 371 -0.24 -34.57 -40.11
N THR A 372 0.73 -33.67 -40.24
CA THR A 372 1.01 -32.61 -39.24
C THR A 372 0.39 -31.27 -39.61
N TYR A 373 0.15 -30.41 -38.61
CA TYR A 373 -0.29 -29.03 -38.85
C TYR A 373 0.87 -28.16 -39.38
N SER A 374 0.52 -27.07 -40.08
CA SER A 374 1.46 -26.05 -40.53
C SER A 374 2.30 -25.49 -39.38
N ARG A 375 3.56 -25.08 -39.65
CA ARG A 375 4.49 -24.61 -38.60
C ARG A 375 3.86 -23.51 -37.74
N ALA A 376 3.26 -22.49 -38.37
CA ALA A 376 2.57 -21.39 -37.68
C ALA A 376 1.49 -21.89 -36.70
N LEU A 377 0.63 -22.84 -37.10
CA LEU A 377 -0.38 -23.41 -36.21
C LEU A 377 0.21 -24.22 -35.06
N ARG A 378 1.34 -24.91 -35.25
CA ARG A 378 2.05 -25.64 -34.17
C ARG A 378 2.68 -24.67 -33.16
N HIS A 379 3.25 -23.56 -33.62
CA HIS A 379 3.76 -22.50 -32.73
C HIS A 379 2.61 -21.80 -31.97
N LEU A 380 1.53 -21.39 -32.65
CA LEU A 380 0.35 -20.81 -32.00
C LEU A 380 -0.33 -21.77 -31.03
N HIS A 381 -0.31 -23.09 -31.30
CA HIS A 381 -0.83 -24.08 -30.35
C HIS A 381 -0.02 -24.10 -29.05
N LEU A 382 1.31 -24.02 -29.12
CA LEU A 382 2.17 -23.96 -27.94
C LEU A 382 2.00 -22.64 -27.19
N ILE A 383 2.03 -21.51 -27.91
CA ILE A 383 1.84 -20.16 -27.34
C ILE A 383 0.49 -20.08 -26.61
N MET A 384 -0.59 -20.60 -27.21
CA MET A 384 -1.90 -20.64 -26.57
C MET A 384 -1.95 -21.60 -25.37
N ALA A 385 -1.27 -22.75 -25.41
CA ALA A 385 -1.21 -23.65 -24.26
C ALA A 385 -0.51 -22.97 -23.07
N VAL A 386 0.66 -22.36 -23.30
CA VAL A 386 1.41 -21.61 -22.28
C VAL A 386 0.58 -20.44 -21.74
N GLY A 387 -0.07 -19.68 -22.61
CA GLY A 387 -0.91 -18.54 -22.19
C GLY A 387 -2.18 -18.95 -21.45
N ILE A 388 -2.81 -20.09 -21.77
CA ILE A 388 -3.94 -20.63 -21.01
C ILE A 388 -3.49 -21.08 -19.61
N PHE A 389 -2.36 -21.79 -19.49
CA PHE A 389 -1.82 -22.15 -18.17
C PHE A 389 -1.38 -20.91 -17.37
N GLY A 390 -0.83 -19.89 -18.03
CA GLY A 390 -0.53 -18.59 -17.42
C GLY A 390 -1.77 -17.86 -16.92
N ALA A 391 -2.84 -17.80 -17.72
CA ALA A 391 -4.10 -17.15 -17.34
C ALA A 391 -4.82 -17.90 -16.19
N VAL A 392 -4.87 -19.23 -16.22
CA VAL A 392 -5.44 -20.05 -15.13
C VAL A 392 -4.57 -19.93 -13.87
N GLY A 393 -3.24 -20.00 -14.00
CA GLY A 393 -2.31 -19.88 -12.88
C GLY A 393 -2.37 -18.52 -12.20
N THR A 394 -2.45 -17.43 -12.97
CA THR A 394 -2.59 -16.06 -12.43
C THR A 394 -3.98 -15.81 -11.82
N ALA A 395 -5.06 -16.34 -12.41
CA ALA A 395 -6.39 -16.31 -11.77
C ALA A 395 -6.42 -17.07 -10.44
N GLN A 396 -5.78 -18.25 -10.39
CA GLN A 396 -5.74 -19.06 -9.18
C GLN A 396 -4.81 -18.45 -8.12
N ALA A 397 -3.66 -17.88 -8.51
CA ALA A 397 -2.82 -17.07 -7.61
C ALA A 397 -3.61 -15.88 -7.04
N ALA A 398 -4.34 -15.13 -7.88
CA ALA A 398 -5.22 -14.05 -7.44
C ALA A 398 -6.34 -14.48 -6.48
N SER A 399 -6.70 -15.77 -6.45
CA SER A 399 -7.68 -16.31 -5.50
C SER A 399 -7.10 -16.65 -4.12
N TYR A 400 -5.78 -16.80 -4.00
CA TYR A 400 -5.07 -17.07 -2.73
C TYR A 400 -4.26 -15.86 -2.21
N SER A 401 -4.01 -14.86 -3.04
CA SER A 401 -3.30 -13.62 -2.67
C SER A 401 -4.26 -12.51 -2.24
N GLU A 402 -3.79 -11.62 -1.36
CA GLU A 402 -4.49 -10.42 -0.92
C GLU A 402 -3.76 -9.13 -1.37
N GLY A 403 -4.39 -7.96 -1.17
CA GLY A 403 -3.78 -6.65 -1.42
C GLY A 403 -3.19 -6.44 -2.82
N GLN A 404 -2.00 -5.82 -2.88
CA GLN A 404 -1.32 -5.52 -4.15
C GLN A 404 -0.87 -6.78 -4.91
N ALA A 405 -0.58 -7.89 -4.22
CA ALA A 405 -0.27 -9.16 -4.91
C ALA A 405 -1.48 -9.64 -5.73
N LYS A 406 -2.69 -9.56 -5.16
CA LYS A 406 -3.95 -9.84 -5.86
C LYS A 406 -4.14 -8.96 -7.09
N LYS A 407 -3.94 -7.66 -6.93
CA LYS A 407 -4.03 -6.67 -8.03
C LYS A 407 -3.03 -6.96 -9.14
N GLN A 408 -1.78 -7.29 -8.80
CA GLN A 408 -0.74 -7.63 -9.77
C GLN A 408 -1.06 -8.95 -10.51
N MET A 409 -1.54 -9.98 -9.81
CA MET A 409 -1.97 -11.24 -10.44
C MET A 409 -3.18 -11.04 -11.36
N LEU A 410 -4.18 -10.24 -10.95
CA LEU A 410 -5.31 -9.87 -11.80
C LEU A 410 -4.89 -9.03 -13.02
N TRP A 411 -3.88 -8.17 -12.89
CA TRP A 411 -3.31 -7.44 -14.02
C TRP A 411 -2.66 -8.41 -15.03
N TRP A 412 -1.80 -9.32 -14.57
CA TRP A 412 -1.20 -10.36 -15.43
C TRP A 412 -2.25 -11.27 -16.07
N HIS A 413 -3.32 -11.62 -15.34
CA HIS A 413 -4.45 -12.37 -15.87
C HIS A 413 -5.15 -11.63 -17.02
N LYS A 414 -5.40 -10.32 -16.89
CA LYS A 414 -5.97 -9.49 -17.96
C LYS A 414 -5.07 -9.43 -19.19
N GLN A 415 -3.77 -9.17 -19.01
CA GLN A 415 -2.81 -9.10 -20.12
C GLN A 415 -2.69 -10.44 -20.86
N THR A 416 -2.61 -11.56 -20.13
CA THR A 416 -2.59 -12.90 -20.74
C THR A 416 -3.91 -13.24 -21.44
N GLY A 417 -5.07 -12.86 -20.87
CA GLY A 417 -6.38 -13.03 -21.51
C GLY A 417 -6.51 -12.27 -22.84
N ILE A 418 -6.08 -11.01 -22.90
CA ILE A 418 -6.06 -10.20 -24.13
C ILE A 418 -5.10 -10.81 -25.16
N LEU A 419 -3.90 -11.22 -24.75
CA LEU A 419 -2.94 -11.89 -25.63
C LEU A 419 -3.49 -13.21 -26.20
N MET A 420 -4.28 -13.97 -25.42
CA MET A 420 -4.96 -15.18 -25.89
C MET A 420 -6.07 -14.89 -26.89
N LEU A 421 -6.81 -13.79 -26.74
CA LEU A 421 -7.80 -13.35 -27.73
C LEU A 421 -7.14 -13.02 -29.07
N VAL A 422 -6.03 -12.27 -29.05
CA VAL A 422 -5.25 -11.95 -30.26
C VAL A 422 -4.65 -13.21 -30.89
N ALA A 423 -4.08 -14.12 -30.10
CA ALA A 423 -3.54 -15.39 -30.58
C ALA A 423 -4.63 -16.30 -31.20
N LEU A 424 -5.86 -16.27 -30.66
CA LEU A 424 -7.01 -16.98 -31.21
C LEU A 424 -7.39 -16.46 -32.61
N VAL A 425 -7.41 -15.14 -32.80
CA VAL A 425 -7.69 -14.52 -34.12
C VAL A 425 -6.68 -14.98 -35.17
N PHE A 426 -5.37 -14.86 -34.89
CA PHE A 426 -4.33 -15.35 -35.79
C PHE A 426 -4.42 -16.87 -36.05
N ARG A 427 -4.81 -17.66 -35.02
CA ARG A 427 -5.00 -19.10 -35.17
C ARG A 427 -6.19 -19.45 -36.05
N VAL A 428 -7.29 -18.70 -36.00
CA VAL A 428 -8.43 -18.87 -36.91
C VAL A 428 -8.02 -18.55 -38.35
N ILE A 429 -7.34 -17.41 -38.58
CA ILE A 429 -6.84 -17.00 -39.90
C ILE A 429 -5.93 -18.07 -40.51
N PHE A 430 -4.87 -18.49 -39.81
CA PHE A 430 -3.96 -19.51 -40.33
C PHE A 430 -4.61 -20.90 -40.46
N ARG A 431 -5.66 -21.20 -39.68
CA ARG A 431 -6.43 -22.46 -39.82
C ARG A 431 -7.32 -22.46 -41.05
N MET A 432 -7.88 -21.32 -41.43
CA MET A 432 -8.59 -21.17 -42.70
C MET A 432 -7.63 -21.32 -43.89
N GLN A 433 -6.42 -20.74 -43.79
CA GLN A 433 -5.42 -20.79 -44.87
C GLN A 433 -4.76 -22.16 -45.06
N SER A 434 -4.38 -22.88 -43.99
CA SER A 434 -3.60 -24.13 -44.11
C SER A 434 -4.41 -25.43 -44.01
N GLY A 435 -5.74 -25.35 -43.98
CA GLY A 435 -6.63 -26.51 -43.90
C GLY A 435 -6.52 -27.34 -42.61
N ILE A 436 -7.15 -28.53 -42.63
CA ILE A 436 -7.16 -29.48 -41.51
C ILE A 436 -6.48 -30.78 -41.99
N PRO A 437 -5.41 -31.26 -41.34
CA PRO A 437 -4.75 -32.50 -41.74
C PRO A 437 -5.65 -33.72 -41.45
N PRO A 438 -5.53 -34.81 -42.23
CA PRO A 438 -6.39 -35.99 -42.11
C PRO A 438 -6.46 -36.56 -40.69
N ARG A 439 -7.70 -36.91 -40.29
CA ARG A 439 -8.01 -37.57 -39.02
C ARG A 439 -7.36 -38.96 -38.96
N PHE A 440 -7.17 -39.50 -37.75
CA PHE A 440 -6.83 -40.91 -37.59
C PHE A 440 -8.08 -41.78 -37.83
N PRO A 441 -7.98 -42.94 -38.49
CA PRO A 441 -9.10 -43.86 -38.67
C PRO A 441 -9.55 -44.41 -37.31
N GLY A 442 -10.86 -44.59 -37.11
CA GLY A 442 -11.41 -45.05 -35.83
C GLY A 442 -12.89 -44.77 -35.71
N ASN A 443 -13.45 -45.07 -34.54
CA ASN A 443 -14.89 -44.97 -34.26
C ASN A 443 -15.45 -43.57 -34.61
N LYS A 444 -16.50 -43.54 -35.44
CA LYS A 444 -17.19 -42.31 -35.88
C LYS A 444 -17.69 -41.47 -34.71
N LEU A 445 -18.14 -42.11 -33.62
CA LEU A 445 -18.60 -41.43 -32.41
C LEU A 445 -17.47 -40.63 -31.73
N VAL A 446 -16.28 -41.21 -31.60
CA VAL A 446 -15.12 -40.52 -31.03
C VAL A 446 -14.71 -39.33 -31.90
N GLN A 447 -14.62 -39.51 -33.23
CA GLN A 447 -14.32 -38.42 -34.16
C GLN A 447 -15.37 -37.29 -34.11
N MET A 448 -16.64 -37.62 -33.85
CA MET A 448 -17.71 -36.64 -33.66
C MET A 448 -17.53 -35.87 -32.34
N ILE A 449 -17.29 -36.56 -31.21
CA ILE A 449 -17.03 -35.94 -29.90
C ILE A 449 -15.79 -35.04 -29.97
N GLU A 450 -14.69 -35.48 -30.58
CA GLU A 450 -13.51 -34.66 -30.84
C GLU A 450 -13.84 -33.41 -31.68
N THR A 451 -14.66 -33.56 -32.71
CA THR A 451 -15.01 -32.42 -33.59
C THR A 451 -15.90 -31.40 -32.88
N GLN A 452 -16.88 -31.84 -32.10
CA GLN A 452 -17.79 -30.93 -31.40
C GLN A 452 -17.13 -30.30 -30.16
N SER A 453 -16.31 -31.05 -29.41
CA SER A 453 -15.51 -30.49 -28.30
C SER A 453 -14.49 -29.45 -28.77
N LEU A 454 -13.85 -29.63 -29.94
CA LEU A 454 -13.02 -28.60 -30.55
C LEU A 454 -13.84 -27.39 -31.01
N ARG A 455 -15.05 -27.55 -31.55
CA ARG A 455 -15.92 -26.42 -31.94
C ARG A 455 -16.36 -25.61 -30.72
N ALA A 456 -16.86 -26.29 -29.69
CA ALA A 456 -17.21 -25.68 -28.41
C ALA A 456 -16.01 -24.91 -27.81
N PHE A 457 -14.79 -25.47 -27.89
CA PHE A 457 -13.59 -24.79 -27.41
C PHE A 457 -13.31 -23.45 -28.10
N TYR A 458 -13.55 -23.30 -29.41
CA TYR A 458 -13.37 -21.99 -30.06
C TYR A 458 -14.41 -20.96 -29.59
N ALA A 459 -15.61 -21.39 -29.23
CA ALA A 459 -16.59 -20.52 -28.57
C ALA A 459 -16.15 -20.16 -27.14
N PHE A 460 -15.72 -21.14 -26.32
CA PHE A 460 -15.20 -20.88 -24.97
C PHE A 460 -13.97 -19.94 -24.98
N ALA A 461 -13.01 -20.16 -25.88
CA ALA A 461 -11.79 -19.37 -25.99
C ALA A 461 -12.04 -17.93 -26.49
N LEU A 462 -13.18 -17.67 -27.12
CA LEU A 462 -13.65 -16.32 -27.47
C LEU A 462 -14.43 -15.69 -26.30
N LEU A 463 -15.41 -16.41 -25.77
CA LEU A 463 -16.32 -15.92 -24.72
C LEU A 463 -15.60 -15.64 -23.39
N LEU A 464 -14.51 -16.36 -23.07
CA LEU A 464 -13.73 -16.10 -21.87
C LEU A 464 -13.06 -14.71 -21.86
N PRO A 465 -12.15 -14.37 -22.80
CA PRO A 465 -11.61 -13.02 -22.87
C PRO A 465 -12.70 -11.94 -23.03
N VAL A 466 -13.71 -12.19 -23.88
CA VAL A 466 -14.78 -11.22 -24.13
C VAL A 466 -15.62 -10.92 -22.88
N SER A 467 -15.96 -11.91 -22.05
CA SER A 467 -16.67 -11.68 -20.78
C SER A 467 -15.82 -10.93 -19.74
N GLY A 468 -14.51 -11.18 -19.71
CA GLY A 468 -13.59 -10.41 -18.87
C GLY A 468 -13.47 -8.94 -19.30
N ILE A 469 -13.37 -8.70 -20.62
CA ILE A 469 -13.35 -7.36 -21.22
C ILE A 469 -14.70 -6.65 -21.01
N ALA A 470 -15.83 -7.35 -21.16
CA ALA A 470 -17.17 -6.79 -20.96
C ALA A 470 -17.36 -6.29 -19.51
N ASN A 471 -16.92 -7.06 -18.51
CA ASN A 471 -16.92 -6.61 -17.12
C ASN A 471 -16.12 -5.31 -16.92
N GLU A 472 -14.92 -5.20 -17.48
CA GLU A 472 -14.12 -3.98 -17.36
C GLU A 472 -14.68 -2.81 -18.20
N TYR A 473 -15.35 -3.09 -19.32
CA TYR A 473 -16.09 -2.09 -20.09
C TYR A 473 -17.23 -1.48 -19.27
N PHE A 474 -18.10 -2.30 -18.69
CA PHE A 474 -19.25 -1.79 -17.92
C PHE A 474 -18.84 -1.04 -16.64
N LEU A 475 -17.72 -1.40 -16.00
CA LEU A 475 -17.23 -0.73 -14.78
C LEU A 475 -16.44 0.57 -15.02
N LYS A 476 -15.91 0.82 -16.23
CA LYS A 476 -14.98 1.94 -16.48
C LYS A 476 -15.26 2.79 -17.73
N TRP A 477 -15.92 2.23 -18.74
CA TRP A 477 -15.98 2.81 -20.09
C TRP A 477 -17.41 3.03 -20.59
N ALA A 478 -18.38 2.24 -20.11
CA ALA A 478 -19.79 2.46 -20.39
C ALA A 478 -20.23 3.85 -19.86
N PRO A 479 -21.09 4.58 -20.58
CA PRO A 479 -21.64 5.83 -20.08
C PRO A 479 -22.56 5.55 -18.89
N GLY A 480 -22.30 6.25 -17.77
CA GLY A 480 -23.17 6.30 -16.61
C GLY A 480 -24.02 7.57 -16.58
N SER A 481 -24.77 7.75 -15.49
CA SER A 481 -25.65 8.90 -15.26
C SER A 481 -24.96 10.27 -15.40
N ASP A 482 -23.64 10.33 -15.23
CA ASP A 482 -22.78 11.52 -15.41
C ASP A 482 -22.75 12.04 -16.85
N LYS A 483 -23.07 11.19 -17.84
CA LYS A 483 -23.06 11.54 -19.27
C LYS A 483 -24.43 11.43 -19.93
N THR A 484 -25.35 10.69 -19.33
CA THR A 484 -26.70 10.44 -19.87
C THR A 484 -27.80 11.22 -19.15
N GLY A 485 -27.55 11.67 -17.92
CA GLY A 485 -28.56 12.26 -17.04
C GLY A 485 -29.53 11.26 -16.41
N ASN A 486 -29.44 9.96 -16.71
CA ASN A 486 -30.33 8.94 -16.16
C ASN A 486 -29.63 8.10 -15.07
N ALA A 487 -30.16 8.16 -13.85
CA ALA A 487 -29.66 7.39 -12.70
C ALA A 487 -29.72 5.86 -12.90
N GLU A 488 -30.66 5.35 -13.71
CA GLU A 488 -30.79 3.90 -13.95
C GLU A 488 -29.62 3.29 -14.73
N ASP A 489 -28.87 4.12 -15.49
CA ASP A 489 -27.76 3.63 -16.31
C ASP A 489 -26.65 3.00 -15.47
N ASP A 490 -26.42 3.51 -14.25
CA ASP A 490 -25.38 3.01 -13.34
C ASP A 490 -25.77 1.63 -12.80
N CYS A 491 -26.98 1.50 -12.24
CA CYS A 491 -27.53 0.23 -11.76
C CYS A 491 -27.62 -0.82 -12.89
N ARG A 492 -27.86 -0.39 -14.14
CA ARG A 492 -27.79 -1.27 -15.31
C ARG A 492 -26.36 -1.71 -15.60
N ASN A 493 -25.40 -0.79 -15.61
CA ASN A 493 -23.99 -1.07 -15.91
C ASN A 493 -23.39 -2.02 -14.85
N ASP A 494 -23.61 -1.79 -13.55
CA ASP A 494 -23.15 -2.67 -12.47
C ASP A 494 -23.77 -4.09 -12.56
N ARG A 495 -25.07 -4.18 -12.90
CA ARG A 495 -25.73 -5.46 -13.15
C ARG A 495 -25.12 -6.22 -14.34
N LEU A 496 -24.79 -5.52 -15.42
CA LEU A 496 -24.14 -6.09 -16.61
C LEU A 496 -22.68 -6.48 -16.33
N ALA A 497 -21.96 -5.73 -15.51
CA ALA A 497 -20.63 -6.09 -15.03
C ALA A 497 -20.68 -7.39 -14.20
N LYS A 498 -21.57 -7.46 -13.19
CA LYS A 498 -21.78 -8.66 -12.35
C LYS A 498 -22.11 -9.89 -13.20
N GLN A 499 -23.05 -9.78 -14.13
CA GLN A 499 -23.38 -10.86 -15.07
C GLN A 499 -22.17 -11.28 -15.93
N SER A 500 -21.36 -10.33 -16.39
CA SER A 500 -20.17 -10.60 -17.20
C SER A 500 -19.08 -11.34 -16.42
N ILE A 501 -18.77 -10.92 -15.18
CA ILE A 501 -17.75 -11.58 -14.36
C ILE A 501 -18.21 -12.94 -13.81
N ASP A 502 -19.50 -13.11 -13.52
CA ASP A 502 -20.03 -14.42 -13.08
C ASP A 502 -20.07 -15.43 -14.24
N ALA A 503 -20.44 -14.99 -15.45
CA ALA A 503 -20.25 -15.79 -16.65
C ALA A 503 -18.77 -16.16 -16.86
N HIS A 504 -17.85 -15.20 -16.73
CA HIS A 504 -16.41 -15.44 -16.85
C HIS A 504 -15.90 -16.51 -15.85
N LYS A 505 -16.27 -16.41 -14.57
CA LYS A 505 -15.95 -17.42 -13.53
C LYS A 505 -16.47 -18.81 -13.90
N VAL A 506 -17.71 -18.92 -14.37
CA VAL A 506 -18.33 -20.21 -14.74
C VAL A 506 -17.63 -20.82 -15.95
N LEU A 507 -17.41 -20.05 -17.01
CA LEU A 507 -16.68 -20.50 -18.20
C LEU A 507 -15.23 -20.91 -17.85
N GLY A 508 -14.59 -20.22 -16.90
CA GLY A 508 -13.24 -20.53 -16.41
C GLY A 508 -13.18 -21.87 -15.68
N LYS A 509 -14.16 -22.15 -14.81
CA LYS A 509 -14.30 -23.46 -14.15
C LYS A 509 -14.56 -24.58 -15.17
N VAL A 510 -15.40 -24.36 -16.19
CA VAL A 510 -15.64 -25.34 -17.26
C VAL A 510 -14.36 -25.62 -18.07
N LEU A 511 -13.58 -24.58 -18.38
CA LEU A 511 -12.27 -24.73 -19.03
C LEU A 511 -11.30 -25.55 -18.15
N GLN A 512 -11.18 -25.21 -16.87
CA GLN A 512 -10.21 -25.81 -15.94
C GLN A 512 -10.54 -27.26 -15.58
N TYR A 513 -11.79 -27.57 -15.25
CA TYR A 513 -12.17 -28.87 -14.66
C TYR A 513 -12.80 -29.86 -15.66
N ALA A 514 -13.38 -29.39 -16.77
CA ALA A 514 -13.94 -30.27 -17.79
C ALA A 514 -13.08 -30.30 -19.06
N TRP A 515 -12.78 -29.14 -19.67
CA TRP A 515 -12.14 -29.13 -20.98
C TRP A 515 -10.65 -29.49 -20.94
N LEU A 516 -9.84 -28.93 -20.02
CA LEU A 516 -8.42 -29.23 -19.94
C LEU A 516 -8.15 -30.73 -19.65
N PRO A 517 -8.83 -31.39 -18.68
CA PRO A 517 -8.68 -32.83 -18.47
C PRO A 517 -9.16 -33.69 -19.66
N PHE A 518 -10.23 -33.28 -20.35
CA PHE A 518 -10.68 -33.97 -21.57
C PHE A 518 -9.65 -33.84 -22.71
N HIS A 519 -9.19 -32.62 -22.99
CA HIS A 519 -8.26 -32.36 -24.08
C HIS A 519 -6.89 -32.98 -23.80
N LEU A 520 -6.26 -32.64 -22.68
CA LEU A 520 -4.90 -33.04 -22.36
C LEU A 520 -4.82 -34.50 -21.87
N GLY A 521 -5.79 -34.93 -21.05
CA GLY A 521 -5.88 -36.30 -20.54
C GLY A 521 -6.52 -37.25 -21.56
N TYR A 522 -7.85 -37.19 -21.69
CA TYR A 522 -8.61 -38.19 -22.47
C TYR A 522 -8.12 -38.30 -23.92
N THR A 523 -8.05 -37.20 -24.69
CA THR A 523 -7.68 -37.34 -26.12
C THR A 523 -6.24 -37.78 -26.31
N THR A 524 -5.28 -37.28 -25.51
CA THR A 524 -3.88 -37.69 -25.61
C THR A 524 -3.69 -39.15 -25.22
N LEU A 525 -4.27 -39.59 -24.10
CA LEU A 525 -4.14 -40.96 -23.59
C LEU A 525 -4.86 -41.98 -24.48
N TYR A 526 -6.05 -41.63 -25.00
CA TYR A 526 -6.79 -42.47 -25.95
C TYR A 526 -5.99 -42.70 -27.24
N HIS A 527 -5.42 -41.65 -27.84
CA HIS A 527 -4.62 -41.84 -29.05
C HIS A 527 -3.26 -42.50 -28.75
N TYR A 528 -2.65 -42.24 -27.58
CA TYR A 528 -1.41 -42.90 -27.16
C TYR A 528 -1.59 -44.43 -26.99
N SER A 529 -2.64 -44.88 -26.30
CA SER A 529 -2.94 -46.32 -26.16
C SER A 529 -3.31 -47.00 -27.48
N GLN A 530 -3.71 -46.22 -28.48
CA GLN A 530 -3.95 -46.66 -29.85
C GLN A 530 -2.72 -46.50 -30.77
N GLY A 531 -1.52 -46.25 -30.22
CA GLY A 531 -0.26 -46.13 -30.95
C GLY A 531 -0.08 -44.85 -31.79
N ARG A 532 -0.90 -43.82 -31.55
CA ARG A 532 -1.01 -42.63 -32.43
C ARG A 532 -0.38 -41.41 -31.80
N GLY A 533 0.65 -40.87 -32.45
CA GLY A 533 1.31 -39.62 -32.05
C GLY A 533 0.48 -38.36 -32.30
N VAL A 534 -0.64 -38.14 -31.58
CA VAL A 534 -1.40 -36.88 -31.61
C VAL A 534 -0.52 -35.69 -31.26
N VAL A 535 0.31 -35.80 -30.21
CA VAL A 535 1.26 -34.75 -29.81
C VAL A 535 2.19 -34.37 -30.95
N ARG A 536 2.59 -35.33 -31.80
CA ARG A 536 3.44 -35.08 -32.98
C ARG A 536 2.73 -34.30 -34.10
N LYS A 537 1.40 -34.35 -34.18
CA LYS A 537 0.63 -33.50 -35.13
C LYS A 537 0.68 -32.02 -34.76
N VAL A 538 0.73 -31.70 -33.46
CA VAL A 538 0.58 -30.33 -32.93
C VAL A 538 1.86 -29.71 -32.35
N SER A 539 2.82 -30.51 -31.88
CA SER A 539 4.07 -30.01 -31.30
C SER A 539 5.01 -29.45 -32.38
N PRO A 540 5.64 -28.26 -32.18
CA PRO A 540 6.63 -27.72 -33.12
C PRO A 540 8.01 -28.43 -33.05
N PHE A 541 8.24 -29.26 -32.04
CA PHE A 541 9.55 -29.85 -31.74
C PHE A 541 9.81 -31.23 -32.37
N ILE A 542 8.78 -31.84 -33.00
CA ILE A 542 8.72 -33.25 -33.45
C ILE A 542 8.22 -33.37 -34.91
#